data_AF-A0A232FLA5-F1
#
_entry.id   AF-A0A232FLA5-F1
#
_cell.length_a   1.000
_cell.length_b   1.000
_cell.length_c   1.000
_cell.angle_alpha   90.00
_cell.angle_beta   90.00
_cell.angle_gamma   90.00
#
_symmetry.space_group_name_H-M   'P 1'
#
loop_
_entity.id
_entity.type
_entity.pdbx_description
1 polymer ?
#
loop_
_entity_poly.entity_id
_entity_poly.type
_entity_poly.pdbx_seq_one_letter_code
_entity_poly.pdbx_strand_id
1 'polypeptide(L)'
;MTFILRKQNNLTYLIELPKEGLVFLQYRNETKRALLPNEITSIDTVKALFVRSFPKQLTMEYLDSPHVKIYIHDSNKDMFYELEDLRLIKPDRK
;
A
#
# COMPACT_ATOMS: atom_id res chain seq x y z
N MET A 1 -5.01 -12.61 -8.16
CA MET A 1 -3.58 -12.19 -8.16
C MET A 1 -3.36 -11.30 -6.95
N THR A 2 -2.35 -11.58 -6.12
CA THR A 2 -2.18 -10.94 -4.80
C THR A 2 -1.01 -9.97 -4.81
N PHE A 3 -1.26 -8.74 -4.36
CA PHE A 3 -0.25 -7.72 -4.14
C PHE A 3 -0.13 -7.42 -2.65
N ILE A 4 1.09 -7.27 -2.14
CA ILE A 4 1.32 -7.01 -0.72
C ILE A 4 2.06 -5.69 -0.58
N LEU A 5 1.47 -4.80 0.21
CA LEU A 5 2.07 -3.55 0.67
C LEU A 5 2.53 -3.74 2.11
N ARG A 6 3.84 -3.61 2.34
CA ARG A 6 4.41 -3.67 3.69
C ARG A 6 4.91 -2.28 4.06
N LYS A 7 4.45 -1.79 5.21
CA LYS A 7 4.96 -0.54 5.80
C LYS A 7 6.11 -0.89 6.74
N GLN A 8 7.30 -0.34 6.50
CA GLN A 8 8.34 -0.34 7.52
C GLN A 8 8.10 0.86 8.42
N ASN A 9 7.91 0.60 9.72
CA ASN A 9 7.79 1.55 10.84
C ASN A 9 6.37 2.03 11.20
N ASN A 10 5.96 1.69 12.43
CA ASN A 10 4.82 2.23 13.16
C ASN A 10 5.26 3.28 14.21
N LEU A 11 6.02 4.29 13.79
CA LEU A 11 6.32 5.46 14.63
C LEU A 11 5.29 6.56 14.34
N THR A 12 4.09 6.33 14.86
CA THR A 12 3.17 7.42 15.17
C THR A 12 3.52 7.81 16.61
N TYR A 13 3.51 9.09 16.98
CA TYR A 13 3.74 9.60 18.35
C TYR A 13 5.16 9.92 18.82
N LEU A 14 6.13 10.27 17.97
CA LEU A 14 7.27 11.07 18.46
C LEU A 14 7.73 12.06 17.39
N ILE A 15 7.07 13.23 17.40
CA ILE A 15 7.61 14.54 17.00
C ILE A 15 8.07 14.64 15.52
N GLU A 16 7.35 15.46 14.76
CA GLU A 16 7.59 15.81 13.34
C GLU A 16 7.23 14.70 12.32
N LEU A 17 6.62 15.13 11.21
CA LEU A 17 6.22 14.31 10.07
C LEU A 17 7.27 13.20 9.78
N PRO A 18 6.90 11.91 9.72
CA PRO A 18 7.89 10.88 9.45
C PRO A 18 8.38 11.05 8.02
N LYS A 19 9.63 11.49 7.92
CA LYS A 19 10.36 11.90 6.72
C LYS A 19 10.49 10.81 5.64
N GLU A 20 9.96 9.62 5.85
CA GLU A 20 10.03 8.54 4.87
C GLU A 20 8.73 7.74 4.88
N GLY A 21 7.79 8.10 4.01
CA GLY A 21 6.65 7.26 3.63
C GLY A 21 7.09 5.99 2.89
N LEU A 22 8.17 5.34 3.29
CA LEU A 22 8.74 4.21 2.56
C LEU A 22 7.88 2.95 2.76
N VAL A 23 7.40 2.41 1.64
CA VAL A 23 6.66 1.15 1.59
C VAL A 23 7.34 0.16 0.67
N PHE A 24 7.11 -1.11 0.93
CA PHE A 24 7.61 -2.20 0.11
C PHE A 24 6.44 -2.81 -0.64
N LEU A 25 6.52 -2.71 -1.97
CA LEU A 25 5.58 -3.30 -2.90
C LEU A 25 6.13 -4.66 -3.30
N GLN A 26 5.40 -5.72 -2.93
CA GLN A 26 5.73 -7.08 -3.30
C GLN A 26 4.80 -7.55 -4.40
N TYR A 27 5.39 -8.01 -5.51
CA TYR A 27 4.68 -8.62 -6.63
C TYR A 27 5.44 -9.89 -7.06
N ARG A 28 4.77 -11.04 -6.97
CA ARG A 28 5.39 -12.36 -7.21
C ARG A 28 6.64 -12.52 -6.34
N ASN A 29 7.80 -12.75 -6.94
CA ASN A 29 9.09 -12.89 -6.26
C ASN A 29 9.91 -11.59 -6.26
N GLU A 30 9.34 -10.48 -6.72
CA GLU A 30 10.00 -9.18 -6.70
C GLU A 30 9.46 -8.31 -5.57
N THR A 31 10.38 -7.62 -4.89
CA THR A 31 10.05 -6.60 -3.90
C THR A 31 10.72 -5.30 -4.31
N LYS A 32 9.95 -4.21 -4.36
CA LYS A 32 10.45 -2.87 -4.67
C LYS A 32 10.06 -1.91 -3.56
N ARG A 33 10.98 -1.00 -3.23
CA ARG A 33 10.71 0.10 -2.31
C ARG A 33 10.08 1.27 -3.07
N ALA A 34 9.03 1.86 -2.53
CA ALA A 34 8.34 3.01 -3.08
C ALA A 34 8.05 4.02 -1.97
N LEU A 35 7.97 5.29 -2.32
CA LEU A 35 7.52 6.33 -1.41
C LEU A 35 6.02 6.50 -1.54
N LEU A 36 5.33 6.26 -0.44
CA LEU A 36 3.94 6.58 -0.22
C LEU A 36 3.80 8.11 -0.14
N PRO A 37 2.82 8.70 -0.84
CA PRO A 37 2.47 10.09 -0.60
C PRO A 37 1.96 10.28 0.84
N ASN A 38 2.05 11.51 1.34
CA ASN A 38 1.65 11.89 2.71
C ASN A 38 0.20 11.51 3.05
N GLU A 39 -0.65 11.35 2.03
CA GLU A 39 -2.01 10.84 2.16
C GLU A 39 -2.28 9.76 1.10
N ILE A 40 -2.65 8.54 1.52
CA ILE A 40 -3.37 7.63 0.65
C ILE A 40 -4.85 7.97 0.80
N THR A 41 -5.41 8.69 -0.17
CA THR A 41 -6.83 9.00 -0.21
C THR A 41 -7.63 8.00 -1.05
N SER A 42 -6.95 7.25 -1.93
CA SER A 42 -7.57 6.35 -2.91
C SER A 42 -6.77 5.07 -3.17
N ILE A 43 -7.45 3.98 -3.53
CA ILE A 43 -6.83 2.73 -4.01
C ILE A 43 -6.05 3.00 -5.30
N ASP A 44 -6.51 3.95 -6.11
CA ASP A 44 -5.85 4.39 -7.34
C ASP A 44 -4.44 4.90 -7.08
N THR A 45 -4.19 5.55 -5.95
CA THR A 45 -2.85 5.98 -5.54
C THR A 45 -1.94 4.78 -5.30
N VAL A 46 -2.47 3.72 -4.68
CA VAL A 46 -1.72 2.48 -4.44
C VAL A 46 -1.50 1.72 -5.75
N LYS A 47 -2.53 1.61 -6.60
CA LYS A 47 -2.42 1.00 -7.93
C LYS A 47 -1.37 1.72 -8.78
N ALA A 48 -1.40 3.06 -8.80
CA ALA A 48 -0.41 3.87 -9.49
C ALA A 48 1.01 3.64 -8.97
N LEU A 49 1.20 3.44 -7.65
CA LEU A 49 2.51 3.07 -7.09
C LEU A 49 3.01 1.71 -7.59
N PHE A 50 2.12 0.72 -7.70
CA PHE A 50 2.44 -0.58 -8.28
C PHE A 50 2.81 -0.48 -9.76
N VAL A 51 1.99 0.19 -10.57
CA VAL A 51 2.29 0.43 -12.00
C VAL A 51 3.61 1.19 -12.15
N ARG A 52 3.84 2.22 -11.35
CA ARG A 52 5.08 3.01 -11.41
C ARG A 52 6.32 2.21 -11.01
N SER A 53 6.18 1.28 -10.07
CA SER A 53 7.28 0.42 -9.61
C SER A 53 7.54 -0.76 -10.55
N PHE A 54 6.49 -1.25 -11.23
CA PHE A 54 6.55 -2.40 -12.15
C PHE A 54 5.94 -2.07 -13.53
N PRO A 55 6.39 -1.00 -14.23
CA PRO A 55 5.72 -0.51 -15.44
C PRO A 55 5.79 -1.48 -16.62
N LYS A 56 6.73 -2.44 -16.58
CA LYS A 56 6.87 -3.49 -17.60
C LYS A 56 5.99 -4.71 -17.34
N GLN A 57 5.47 -4.86 -16.12
CA GLN A 57 4.73 -6.06 -15.68
C GLN A 57 3.28 -5.76 -15.28
N LEU A 58 3.01 -4.52 -14.85
CA LEU A 58 1.72 -4.07 -14.35
C LEU A 58 1.24 -2.86 -15.14
N THR A 59 -0.05 -2.82 -15.42
CA THR A 59 -0.75 -1.69 -16.02
C THR A 59 -1.95 -1.33 -15.15
N MET A 60 -2.48 -0.11 -15.31
CA MET A 60 -3.66 0.32 -14.54
C MET A 60 -4.87 -0.56 -14.86
N GLU A 61 -5.09 -0.88 -16.14
CA GLU A 61 -6.12 -1.81 -16.60
C GLU A 61 -6.02 -3.20 -15.96
N TYR A 62 -4.79 -3.72 -15.81
CA TYR A 62 -4.58 -5.00 -15.14
C TYR A 62 -5.01 -4.94 -13.67
N LEU A 63 -4.66 -3.86 -12.97
CA LEU A 63 -5.01 -3.64 -11.56
C LEU A 63 -6.49 -3.27 -11.34
N ASP A 64 -7.20 -2.86 -12.38
CA ASP A 64 -8.66 -2.67 -12.36
C ASP A 64 -9.44 -3.96 -12.58
N SER A 65 -8.77 -5.05 -12.94
CA SER A 65 -9.41 -6.35 -13.02
C SER A 65 -9.96 -6.78 -11.65
N PRO A 66 -11.20 -7.30 -11.58
CA PRO A 66 -11.78 -7.82 -10.33
C PRO A 66 -11.02 -9.03 -9.76
N HIS A 67 -10.09 -9.60 -10.53
CA HIS A 67 -9.22 -10.70 -10.11
C HIS A 67 -7.97 -10.23 -9.36
N VAL A 68 -7.75 -8.91 -9.28
CA VAL A 68 -6.61 -8.31 -8.58
C VAL A 68 -7.04 -7.83 -7.20
N LYS A 69 -6.31 -8.29 -6.18
CA LYS A 69 -6.52 -7.90 -4.79
C LYS A 69 -5.24 -7.34 -4.20
N ILE A 70 -5.36 -6.23 -3.48
CA ILE A 70 -4.24 -5.54 -2.84
C ILE A 70 -4.41 -5.70 -1.33
N TYR A 71 -3.35 -6.17 -0.68
CA TYR A 71 -3.32 -6.39 0.76
C TYR A 71 -2.29 -5.49 1.42
N ILE A 72 -2.63 -5.00 2.61
CA ILE A 72 -1.70 -4.32 3.50
C ILE A 72 -1.35 -5.29 4.63
N HIS A 73 -0.06 -5.57 4.79
CA HIS A 73 0.43 -6.33 5.95
C HIS A 73 0.70 -5.36 7.11
N ASP A 74 -0.02 -5.55 8.21
CA ASP A 74 0.28 -4.87 9.47
C ASP A 74 1.20 -5.77 10.31
N SER A 75 2.48 -5.43 10.34
CA SER A 75 3.48 -6.18 11.09
C SER A 75 3.28 -6.13 12.61
N ASN A 76 2.51 -5.16 13.13
CA ASN A 76 2.19 -5.13 14.57
C ASN A 76 1.17 -6.19 14.96
N LYS A 77 0.25 -6.52 14.05
CA LYS A 77 -0.82 -7.50 14.28
C LYS A 77 -0.57 -8.83 13.58
N ASP A 78 0.44 -8.89 12.73
CA ASP A 78 0.73 -9.96 11.79
C ASP A 78 -0.51 -10.36 10.95
N MET A 79 -1.28 -9.34 10.55
CA MET A 79 -2.52 -9.52 9.78
C MET A 79 -2.42 -8.86 8.42
N PHE A 80 -3.08 -9.46 7.43
CA PHE A 80 -3.25 -8.89 6.09
C PHE A 80 -4.65 -8.32 5.95
N TYR A 81 -4.73 -7.02 5.69
CA TYR A 81 -5.97 -6.31 5.43
C TYR A 81 -6.16 -6.14 3.93
N GLU A 82 -7.30 -6.59 3.42
CA GLU A 82 -7.66 -6.33 2.04
C GLU A 82 -8.04 -4.86 1.86
N LEU A 83 -7.40 -4.20 0.89
CA LEU A 83 -7.64 -2.81 0.54
C LEU A 83 -8.86 -2.70 -0.39
N GLU A 84 -10.00 -3.28 -0.01
CA GLU A 84 -11.26 -3.18 -0.76
C GLU A 84 -12.09 -1.96 -0.33
N ASP A 85 -11.93 -1.47 0.91
CA ASP A 85 -12.67 -0.31 1.41
C ASP A 85 -11.77 0.60 2.28
N LEU A 86 -11.42 1.78 1.75
CA LEU A 86 -10.58 2.77 2.43
C LEU A 86 -11.24 3.37 3.69
N ARG A 87 -12.51 3.03 3.96
CA ARG A 87 -13.18 3.34 5.22
C ARG A 87 -12.44 2.77 6.44
N LEU A 88 -11.61 1.74 6.26
CA LEU A 88 -10.76 1.18 7.31
C LEU A 88 -9.49 2.00 7.61
N ILE A 89 -9.17 3.02 6.80
CA ILE A 89 -7.97 3.87 6.95
C ILE A 89 -8.31 5.25 7.51
N LYS A 90 -9.60 5.59 7.66
CA LYS A 90 -9.96 6.82 8.39
C LYS A 90 -9.80 6.55 9.89
N PRO A 91 -9.05 7.39 10.63
CA PRO A 91 -9.10 7.32 12.08
C PRO A 91 -10.55 7.56 12.49
N ASP A 92 -11.09 6.61 13.25
CA ASP A 92 -12.41 6.74 13.88
C ASP A 92 -12.35 7.99 14.76
N ARG A 93 -12.84 9.12 14.25
CA ARG A 93 -13.02 10.34 15.03
C ARG A 93 -14.34 10.17 15.78
N LYS A 94 -14.27 9.57 16.96
CA LYS A 94 -15.24 9.81 18.03
C LYS A 94 -14.62 10.71 19.09
#